data_AF-A0A5B8W936-F1
#
_entry.id   AF-A0A5B8W936-F1
#
_cell.length_a   1.000
_cell.length_b   1.000
_cell.length_c   1.000
_cell.angle_alpha   90.00
_cell.angle_beta   90.00
_cell.angle_gamma   90.00
#
_symmetry.space_group_name_H-M   'P 1'
#
loop_
_entity.id
_entity.type
_entity.pdbx_description
1 polymer ?
#
loop_
_entity_poly.entity_id
_entity_poly.type
_entity_poly.pdbx_seq_one_letter_code
_entity_poly.pdbx_strand_id
1 'polypeptide(L)' 'MNARGALAMATLYLIIYATLVAIGYADIAVILFFASPLILLGTALIVLTDNRQKYPELDKNQEWGYRDSLRDDLGVC' A
#
# COMPACT_ATOMS: atom_id res chain seq x y z
N MET A 1 8.26 -6.98 -9.86
CA MET A 1 6.86 -7.31 -9.50
C MET A 1 6.04 -6.04 -9.67
N ASN A 2 4.84 -6.11 -10.22
CA ASN A 2 4.03 -4.91 -10.47
C ASN A 2 3.32 -4.51 -9.17
N ALA A 3 2.98 -3.23 -9.00
CA ALA A 3 2.19 -2.74 -7.85
C ALA A 3 0.89 -3.53 -7.69
N ARG A 4 0.21 -3.86 -8.80
CA ARG A 4 -0.97 -4.75 -8.79
C ARG A 4 -0.68 -6.13 -8.20
N GLY A 5 0.47 -6.71 -8.53
CA GLY A 5 0.88 -8.01 -8.00
C GLY A 5 1.25 -7.95 -6.52
N ALA A 6 1.96 -6.89 -6.10
CA ALA A 6 2.27 -6.66 -4.70
C ALA A 6 1.00 -6.45 -3.86
N LEU A 7 0.05 -5.66 -4.36
CA LEU A 7 -1.27 -5.48 -3.74
C LEU A 7 -2.03 -6.80 -3.65
N ALA A 8 -2.09 -7.59 -4.73
CA ALA A 8 -2.77 -8.89 -4.70
C ALA A 8 -2.16 -9.84 -3.66
N MET A 9 -0.83 -9.89 -3.54
CA MET A 9 -0.16 -10.71 -2.53
C MET A 9 -0.39 -10.18 -1.12
N ALA A 10 -0.35 -8.86 -0.91
CA ALA A 10 -0.64 -8.25 0.39
C ALA A 10 -2.08 -8.54 0.84
N THR A 11 -3.05 -8.44 -0.07
CA THR A 11 -4.45 -8.78 0.18
C THR A 11 -4.61 -10.26 0.50
N LEU A 12 -3.99 -11.15 -0.27
CA LEU A 12 -4.04 -12.59 -0.01
C LEU A 12 -3.44 -12.95 1.35
N TYR A 13 -2.30 -12.36 1.69
CA TYR A 13 -1.68 -12.50 3.01
C TYR A 13 -2.64 -12.07 4.14
N LEU A 14 -3.35 -10.96 3.95
CA LEU A 14 -4.29 -10.43 4.95
C LEU A 14 -5.52 -11.33 5.12
N ILE A 15 -6.03 -11.91 4.03
CA ILE A 15 -7.12 -12.91 4.07
C ILE A 15 -6.67 -14.16 4.84
N ILE A 16 -5.46 -14.66 4.57
CA ILE A 16 -4.92 -15.83 5.27
C ILE A 16 -4.78 -15.54 6.76
N TYR A 17 -4.19 -14.39 7.11
CA TYR A 17 -4.05 -13.96 8.50
C TYR A 17 -5.40 -13.87 9.21
N ALA A 18 -6.38 -13.18 8.61
CA ALA A 18 -7.72 -13.04 9.18
C ALA A 18 -8.42 -14.40 9.38
N THR A 19 -8.25 -15.32 8.42
CA THR A 19 -8.83 -16.67 8.50
C THR A 19 -8.20 -17.47 9.65
N LEU A 20 -6.87 -17.42 9.80
CA LEU A 20 -6.16 -18.11 10.89
C LEU A 20 -6.59 -17.59 12.27
N VAL A 21 -6.78 -16.28 12.39
CA VAL A 21 -7.31 -15.66 13.62
C VAL A 21 -8.75 -16.14 13.88
N ALA A 22 -9.61 -16.16 12.85
CA ALA A 22 -11.00 -16.57 12.99
C ALA A 22 -11.18 -18.03 13.42
N ILE A 23 -10.32 -18.94 12.96
CA ILE A 23 -10.36 -20.37 13.34
C ILE A 23 -9.55 -20.68 14.60
N GLY A 24 -8.94 -19.68 15.25
CA GLY A 24 -8.20 -19.84 16.51
C GLY A 24 -6.80 -20.46 16.37
N TYR A 25 -6.20 -20.45 15.17
CA TYR A 25 -4.86 -20.98 14.92
C TYR A 25 -3.77 -19.95 15.31
N ALA A 26 -3.61 -19.76 16.62
CA ALA A 26 -2.79 -18.69 17.19
C ALA A 26 -1.31 -18.78 16.80
N ASP A 27 -0.71 -19.97 16.79
CA ASP A 27 0.74 -20.12 16.58
C ASP A 27 1.21 -19.58 15.22
N ILE A 28 0.46 -19.91 14.15
CA ILE A 28 0.77 -19.44 12.80
C ILE A 28 0.43 -17.96 12.65
N ALA A 29 -0.67 -17.50 13.28
CA ALA A 29 -1.06 -16.09 13.25
C ALA A 29 0.00 -15.19 13.91
N VAL A 30 0.62 -15.64 15.02
CA VAL A 30 1.70 -14.90 15.69
C VAL A 30 2.92 -14.76 14.79
N ILE A 31 3.33 -15.82 14.10
CA ILE A 31 4.46 -15.78 13.15
C ILE A 31 4.16 -14.78 12.02
N LEU A 32 2.96 -14.86 11.45
CA LEU A 32 2.53 -13.93 10.40
C LEU A 32 2.53 -12.49 10.92
N PHE A 33 2.03 -12.24 12.12
CA PHE A 33 2.02 -10.91 12.73
C PHE A 33 3.43 -10.32 12.83
N PHE A 34 4.42 -11.08 13.30
CA PHE A 34 5.81 -10.63 13.34
C PHE A 34 6.42 -10.42 11.95
N ALA A 35 5.97 -11.17 10.94
CA ALA A 35 6.38 -10.96 9.55
C ALA A 35 5.66 -9.77 8.87
N SER A 36 4.56 -9.27 9.44
CA SER A 36 3.73 -8.23 8.82
C SER A 36 4.46 -6.92 8.51
N PRO A 37 5.43 -6.42 9.32
CA PRO A 37 6.15 -5.19 8.99
C PRO A 37 6.99 -5.33 7.72
N LEU A 38 7.59 -6.51 7.51
CA LEU A 38 8.38 -6.80 6.30
C LEU A 38 7.50 -6.85 5.05
N ILE A 39 6.31 -7.47 5.16
CA ILE A 39 5.32 -7.53 4.08
C ILE A 39 4.86 -6.10 3.72
N LEU A 40 4.56 -5.27 4.73
CA LEU A 40 4.11 -3.89 4.54
C LEU A 40 5.19 -3.02 3.88
N LEU A 41 6.40 -3.02 4.43
CA LEU A 41 7.52 -2.25 3.88
C LEU A 41 7.88 -2.72 2.47
N GLY A 42 7.90 -4.04 2.24
CA GLY A 42 8.14 -4.62 0.91
C GLY A 42 7.08 -4.17 -0.10
N THR A 43 5.79 -4.20 0.29
CA THR A 43 4.70 -3.74 -0.57
C THR A 43 4.81 -2.25 -0.86
N ALA A 44 5.08 -1.43 0.15
CA ALA A 44 5.24 0.01 0.00
C ALA A 44 6.39 0.36 -0.95
N LEU A 45 7.56 -0.28 -0.79
CA LEU A 45 8.69 -0.08 -1.68
C LEU A 45 8.37 -0.48 -3.12
N ILE A 46 7.70 -1.60 -3.33
CA ILE A 46 7.35 -2.05 -4.68
C ILE A 46 6.33 -1.12 -5.35
N VAL A 47 5.37 -0.59 -4.59
CA VAL A 47 4.42 0.40 -5.12
C VAL A 47 5.12 1.71 -5.46
N LEU A 48 5.98 2.22 -4.57
CA LEU A 48 6.72 3.48 -4.79
C LEU A 48 7.74 3.39 -5.94
N THR A 49 8.28 2.20 -6.19
CA THR A 49 9.25 1.96 -7.27
C THR A 49 8.61 1.47 -8.57
N ASP A 50 7.28 1.30 -8.62
CA ASP A 50 6.58 0.88 -9.84
C ASP A 50 6.41 2.06 -10.82
N ASN A 51 7.45 2.27 -11.64
CA ASN A 51 7.48 3.32 -12.66
C ASN A 51 6.79 2.93 -13.98
N ARG A 52 5.96 1.86 -13.99
CA ARG A 52 5.29 1.39 -15.21
C ARG A 52 4.14 2.28 -15.65
N GLN A 53 3.52 2.99 -14.71
CA GLN A 53 2.59 4.06 -15.04
C GLN A 53 3.37 5.36 -15.11
N LYS A 54 3.23 6.10 -16.22
CA LYS A 54 3.61 7.51 -16.26
C LYS A 54 2.67 8.23 -15.31
N TYR A 55 3.12 8.45 -14.08
CA TYR A 55 2.49 9.43 -13.22
C TYR A 55 2.69 10.79 -13.89
N PRO A 56 1.60 11.56 -14.14
CA PRO A 56 1.77 12.92 -14.64
C PRO A 56 2.65 13.67 -13.64
N GLU A 57 3.69 14.33 -14.14
CA GLU A 57 4.43 15.28 -13.30
C GLU A 57 3.44 16.35 -12.84
N LEU A 58 3.50 16.70 -11.55
CA LEU A 58 2.62 17.72 -11.01
C LEU A 58 2.92 19.05 -11.70
N ASP A 59 1.87 19.68 -12.20
CA ASP A 59 1.99 21.05 -12.68
C ASP A 59 2.24 21.99 -11.49
N LYS A 60 2.70 23.22 -11.76
CA LYS A 60 3.17 24.17 -10.72
C LYS A 60 2.15 24.44 -9.60
N ASN A 61 0.86 24.20 -9.85
CA ASN A 61 -0.26 24.47 -8.94
C ASN A 61 -0.97 23.20 -8.44
N GLN A 62 -0.41 22.02 -8.67
CA GLN A 62 -0.96 20.75 -8.20
C GLN A 62 -0.20 20.23 -6.97
N GLU A 63 -0.91 19.62 -6.04
CA GLU A 63 -0.33 18.99 -4.85
C GLU A 63 -0.40 17.46 -4.90
N TRP A 64 0.60 16.81 -4.29
CA TRP A 64 0.63 15.34 -4.15
C TRP A 64 -0.62 14.86 -3.41
N GLY A 65 -1.36 13.93 -4.01
CA GLY A 65 -2.53 13.31 -3.38
C GLY A 65 -3.87 13.99 -3.70
N TYR A 66 -3.86 15.12 -4.40
CA TYR A 66 -5.07 15.86 -4.77
C TYR A 66 -5.18 15.97 -6.29
N ARG A 67 -5.89 15.02 -6.91
CA ARG A 67 -6.04 14.98 -8.37
C ARG A 67 -6.99 16.07 -8.91
N ASP A 68 -7.91 16.53 -8.06
CA ASP A 68 -9.04 17.38 -8.47
C ASP A 68 -9.10 18.74 -7.74
N SER A 69 -8.14 19.08 -6.87
CA SER A 69 -8.11 20.38 -6.18
C SER A 69 -6.83 21.15 -6.43
N LEU A 70 -6.96 22.44 -6.71
CA LEU A 70 -5.83 23.35 -6.88
C LEU A 70 -5.23 23.65 -5.51
N ARG A 71 -3.92 23.91 -5.47
CA ARG A 71 -3.19 24.28 -4.25
C ARG A 71 -3.84 25.44 -3.47
N ASP A 72 -4.40 26.41 -4.21
CA ASP A 72 -5.10 27.57 -3.62
C ASP A 72 -6.40 27.17 -2.89
N ASP A 73 -7.06 26.09 -3.30
CA ASP A 73 -8.28 25.59 -2.66
C ASP A 73 -8.01 24.83 -1.36
N LEU A 74 -6.76 24.41 -1.13
CA LEU A 74 -6.33 23.64 0.04
C LEU A 74 -5.85 24.54 1.19
N GLY A 75 -5.82 25.87 0.99
CA GLY A 75 -5.45 26.84 2.02
C GLY A 75 -3.98 26.77 2.45
N VAL A 76 -3.12 26.15 1.63
CA VAL A 76 -1.68 25.99 1.88
C VAL A 76 -0.93 27.11 1.14
N CYS A 77 -0.92 28.31 1.74
CA CYS A 77 -0.15 29.45 1.25
C CYS A 77 1.36 29.25 1.44
#